data_AF-A0A833TXV6-F1
#
_entry.id   AF-A0A833TXV6-F1
#
_cell.length_a   1.000
_cell.length_b   1.000
_cell.length_c   1.000
_cell.angle_alpha   90.00
_cell.angle_beta   90.00
_cell.angle_gamma   90.00
#
_symmetry.space_group_name_H-M   'P 1'
#
loop_
_entity.id
_entity.type
_entity.pdbx_description
1 polymer ?
#
loop_
_entity_poly.entity_id
_entity_poly.type
_entity_poly.pdbx_seq_one_letter_code
_entity_poly.pdbx_strand_id
1 'polypeptide(L)'
;MEVGLVGLLRAAWIAGTLPILIASLPYSRLSWFRDALSGFAKRGKTMQSLSQRFTIPQRFFCHFYWVAVVWTTLLLVTTWMYAYTTAPMVSEPFLYSSIASYLTGGSHILSWHKSRSTSIKQIYMVWRSVFLLLLMEVQVLRRLFETIYVFNYSPSARMHIFGYLIGLFFYMAAPLSLCCNCIPEVYEFAVNGVAEFIVRGKSQMPAVEFDWWEFVNPLVKLGWRQWIGAAIFFWGWVHQQRCHAILGSLRDHMEQVDEYVIPHGDWFEIVSSPHYLAEIVVYASLVVVSGGADLTIWLLFAFVVANLVFAAAETHRWYLRKFDNYPSNRLVIIPFIY
;
A
#
# COMPACT_ATOMS: atom_id res chain seq x y z
N MET A 1 16.74 15.33 -11.08
CA MET A 1 15.79 14.26 -11.44
C MET A 1 14.95 13.83 -10.24
N GLU A 2 15.54 13.73 -9.03
CA GLU A 2 14.89 13.49 -7.73
C GLU A 2 13.61 14.29 -7.45
N VAL A 3 13.69 15.61 -7.58
CA VAL A 3 12.55 16.51 -7.30
C VAL A 3 11.39 16.27 -8.28
N GLY A 4 11.67 15.74 -9.47
CA GLY A 4 10.69 15.45 -10.50
C GLY A 4 9.80 14.26 -10.16
N LEU A 5 10.37 13.10 -9.84
CA LEU A 5 9.60 11.87 -9.60
C LEU A 5 8.73 11.99 -8.35
N VAL A 6 9.30 12.45 -7.24
CA VAL A 6 8.56 12.64 -5.98
C VAL A 6 7.48 13.70 -6.16
N GLY A 7 7.78 14.81 -6.86
CA GLY A 7 6.80 15.84 -7.18
C GLY A 7 5.63 15.31 -8.02
N LEU A 8 5.92 14.52 -9.06
CA LEU A 8 4.91 13.89 -9.92
C LEU A 8 4.03 12.91 -9.15
N LEU A 9 4.61 12.07 -8.29
CA LEU A 9 3.84 11.14 -7.44
C LEU A 9 2.89 11.90 -6.50
N ARG A 10 3.39 12.93 -5.83
CA ARG A 10 2.57 13.76 -4.93
C ARG A 10 1.45 14.46 -5.68
N ALA A 11 1.76 15.04 -6.85
CA ALA A 11 0.75 15.67 -7.70
C ALA A 11 -0.32 14.66 -8.16
N ALA A 12 0.09 13.44 -8.51
CA ALA A 12 -0.84 12.39 -8.92
C ALA A 12 -1.76 11.96 -7.77
N TRP A 13 -1.24 11.80 -6.54
CA TRP A 13 -2.08 11.51 -5.37
C TRP A 13 -3.07 12.63 -5.06
N ILE A 14 -2.64 13.89 -5.14
CA ILE A 14 -3.51 15.05 -4.96
C ILE A 14 -4.61 15.07 -6.04
N ALA A 15 -4.22 14.89 -7.31
CA ALA A 15 -5.15 14.88 -8.44
C ALA A 15 -6.17 13.71 -8.35
N GLY A 16 -5.78 12.56 -7.81
CA GLY A 16 -6.68 11.44 -7.57
C GLY A 16 -7.61 11.64 -6.37
N THR A 17 -7.13 12.30 -5.31
CA THR A 17 -7.88 12.46 -4.04
C THR A 17 -8.89 13.60 -4.11
N LEU A 18 -8.50 14.73 -4.71
CA LEU A 18 -9.31 15.96 -4.72
C LEU A 18 -10.72 15.76 -5.33
N PRO A 19 -10.90 15.09 -6.48
CA PRO A 19 -12.22 14.80 -7.03
C PRO A 19 -13.12 14.00 -6.08
N ILE A 20 -12.55 13.03 -5.36
CA ILE A 20 -13.30 12.18 -4.41
C ILE A 20 -13.78 13.01 -3.22
N LEU A 21 -12.91 13.89 -2.70
CA LEU A 21 -13.27 14.81 -1.62
C LEU A 21 -14.36 15.78 -2.04
N ILE A 22 -14.24 16.40 -3.23
CA ILE A 22 -15.25 17.30 -3.78
C ILE A 22 -16.59 16.60 -3.92
N ALA A 23 -16.61 15.37 -4.46
CA ALA A 23 -17.84 14.61 -4.61
C ALA A 23 -18.47 14.22 -3.26
N SER A 24 -17.67 14.10 -2.20
CA SER A 24 -18.14 13.75 -0.85
C SER A 24 -18.81 14.92 -0.12
N LEU A 25 -18.57 16.18 -0.54
CA LEU A 25 -19.16 17.37 0.09
C LEU A 25 -20.67 17.47 -0.13
N PRO A 26 -21.50 17.72 0.91
CA PRO A 26 -22.96 17.68 0.86
C PRO A 26 -23.62 18.90 0.19
N TYR A 27 -22.99 19.48 -0.86
CA TYR A 27 -23.54 20.62 -1.58
C TYR A 27 -24.44 20.16 -2.73
N SER A 28 -25.67 20.69 -2.79
CA SER A 28 -26.65 20.38 -3.84
C SER A 28 -26.16 20.72 -5.25
N ARG A 29 -25.31 21.74 -5.41
CA ARG A 29 -24.69 22.11 -6.70
C ARG A 29 -23.64 21.11 -7.21
N LEU A 30 -23.14 20.23 -6.34
CA LEU A 30 -22.18 19.19 -6.69
C LEU A 30 -22.86 17.83 -6.93
N SER A 31 -24.19 17.75 -6.90
CA SER A 31 -24.93 16.51 -7.15
C SER A 31 -24.59 15.90 -8.51
N TRP A 32 -24.58 16.72 -9.57
CA TRP A 32 -24.22 16.26 -10.93
C TRP A 32 -22.79 15.68 -10.98
N PHE A 33 -21.85 16.28 -10.25
CA PHE A 33 -20.46 15.84 -10.21
C PHE A 33 -20.31 14.55 -9.40
N ARG A 34 -21.03 14.44 -8.29
CA ARG A 34 -21.14 13.21 -7.50
C ARG A 34 -21.77 12.07 -8.30
N ASP A 35 -22.81 12.37 -9.08
CA ASP A 35 -23.48 11.40 -9.95
C ASP A 35 -22.57 10.96 -11.10
N ALA A 36 -21.79 11.88 -11.68
CA ALA A 36 -20.77 11.55 -12.66
C ALA A 36 -19.65 10.68 -12.07
N LEU A 37 -19.08 11.07 -10.92
CA LEU A 37 -18.02 10.32 -10.26
C LEU A 37 -18.50 8.94 -9.79
N SER A 38 -19.71 8.86 -9.21
CA SER A 38 -20.33 7.59 -8.86
C SER A 38 -20.60 6.74 -10.09
N GLY A 39 -20.96 7.34 -11.23
CA GLY A 39 -21.05 6.68 -12.53
C GLY A 39 -19.76 5.95 -12.93
N PHE A 40 -18.60 6.58 -12.71
CA PHE A 40 -17.28 5.98 -12.94
C PHE A 40 -16.84 5.00 -11.85
N ALA A 41 -17.27 5.22 -10.60
CA ALA A 41 -16.91 4.41 -9.44
C ALA A 41 -17.80 3.17 -9.27
N LYS A 42 -18.97 3.12 -9.91
CA LYS A 42 -19.86 1.95 -9.94
C LYS A 42 -19.12 0.73 -10.48
N ARG A 43 -19.17 -0.37 -9.72
CA ARG A 43 -18.51 -1.64 -10.01
C ARG A 43 -19.39 -2.79 -9.54
N GLY A 44 -19.49 -3.85 -10.34
CA GLY A 44 -20.26 -5.04 -9.98
C GLY A 44 -21.70 -4.71 -9.60
N LYS A 45 -22.06 -4.95 -8.32
CA LYS A 45 -23.43 -4.87 -7.79
C LYS A 45 -24.10 -3.49 -7.93
N THR A 46 -23.31 -2.43 -8.04
CA THR A 46 -23.81 -1.04 -8.15
C THR A 46 -24.00 -0.57 -9.59
N MET A 47 -23.62 -1.38 -10.59
CA MET A 47 -23.75 -1.03 -12.00
C MET A 47 -24.91 -1.79 -12.65
N GLN A 48 -25.99 -1.09 -12.99
CA GLN A 48 -27.07 -1.65 -13.84
C GLN A 48 -26.64 -1.65 -15.31
N SER A 49 -27.03 -2.71 -16.03
CA SER A 49 -26.62 -3.19 -17.37
C SER A 49 -26.66 -2.22 -18.57
N LEU A 50 -26.89 -0.92 -18.39
CA LEU A 50 -27.40 -0.06 -19.46
C LEU A 50 -26.38 0.53 -20.45
N SER A 51 -25.06 0.38 -20.24
CA SER A 51 -24.08 0.83 -21.26
C SER A 51 -22.84 -0.06 -21.30
N GLN A 52 -22.79 -0.95 -22.31
CA GLN A 52 -21.68 -1.89 -22.51
C GLN A 52 -20.41 -1.22 -23.08
N ARG A 53 -20.48 0.03 -23.54
CA ARG A 53 -19.49 0.59 -24.49
C ARG A 53 -18.11 0.89 -23.88
N PHE A 54 -17.96 0.90 -22.55
CA PHE A 54 -16.68 1.17 -21.86
C PHE A 54 -16.49 0.33 -20.58
N THR A 55 -16.97 -0.91 -20.61
CA THR A 55 -16.96 -1.81 -19.45
C THR A 55 -16.09 -3.04 -19.69
N ILE A 56 -15.37 -3.44 -18.66
CA ILE A 56 -14.48 -4.60 -18.62
C ILE A 56 -15.04 -5.62 -17.63
N PRO A 57 -14.91 -6.94 -17.88
CA PRO A 57 -15.28 -7.97 -16.91
C PRO A 57 -14.52 -7.81 -15.58
N GLN A 58 -15.23 -7.92 -14.45
CA GLN A 58 -14.63 -7.73 -13.12
C GLN A 58 -13.53 -8.77 -12.81
N ARG A 59 -13.54 -9.95 -13.46
CA ARG A 59 -12.45 -10.94 -13.36
C ARG A 59 -11.05 -10.38 -13.70
N PHE A 60 -10.95 -9.30 -14.46
CA PHE A 60 -9.67 -8.66 -14.76
C PHE A 60 -9.05 -7.94 -13.55
N PHE A 61 -9.73 -7.91 -12.41
CA PHE A 61 -9.17 -7.46 -11.14
C PHE A 61 -7.92 -8.26 -10.73
N CYS A 62 -7.80 -9.52 -11.17
CA CYS A 62 -6.60 -10.34 -10.99
C CYS A 62 -5.33 -9.71 -11.60
N HIS A 63 -5.46 -9.00 -12.73
CA HIS A 63 -4.31 -8.33 -13.38
C HIS A 63 -3.67 -7.29 -12.46
N PHE A 64 -4.47 -6.63 -11.62
CA PHE A 64 -3.96 -5.63 -10.70
C PHE A 64 -2.96 -6.23 -9.71
N TYR A 65 -3.31 -7.38 -9.14
CA TYR A 65 -2.46 -8.03 -8.14
C TYR A 65 -1.26 -8.73 -8.76
N TRP A 66 -1.39 -9.26 -9.98
CA TRP A 66 -0.23 -9.76 -10.73
C TRP A 66 0.80 -8.65 -10.98
N VAL A 67 0.34 -7.51 -11.51
CA VAL A 67 1.21 -6.34 -11.74
C VAL A 67 1.80 -5.85 -10.42
N ALA A 68 0.99 -5.77 -9.36
CA ALA A 68 1.43 -5.34 -8.03
C ALA A 68 2.53 -6.23 -7.44
N VAL A 69 2.37 -7.56 -7.50
CA VAL A 69 3.36 -8.51 -7.00
C VAL A 69 4.67 -8.39 -7.78
N VAL A 70 4.62 -8.43 -9.12
CA VAL A 70 5.82 -8.32 -9.96
C VAL A 70 6.54 -6.99 -9.71
N TRP A 71 5.79 -5.89 -9.66
CA TRP A 71 6.36 -4.56 -9.44
C TRP A 71 6.94 -4.37 -8.04
N THR A 72 6.21 -4.82 -7.01
CA THR A 72 6.65 -4.70 -5.61
C THR A 72 7.87 -5.59 -5.34
N THR A 73 7.88 -6.81 -5.90
CA THR A 73 9.05 -7.70 -5.83
C THR A 73 10.27 -7.07 -6.50
N LEU A 74 10.12 -6.48 -7.69
CA LEU A 74 11.22 -5.79 -8.37
C LEU A 74 11.79 -4.64 -7.52
N LEU A 75 10.93 -3.80 -6.97
CA LEU A 75 11.34 -2.69 -6.10
C LEU A 75 11.97 -3.20 -4.80
N LEU A 76 11.41 -4.24 -4.19
CA LEU A 76 11.90 -4.84 -2.95
C LEU A 76 13.29 -5.42 -3.15
N VAL A 77 13.49 -6.27 -4.15
CA VAL A 77 14.78 -6.92 -4.42
C VAL A 77 15.84 -5.89 -4.76
N THR A 78 15.56 -4.92 -5.63
CA THR A 78 16.55 -3.90 -6.02
C THR A 78 16.93 -2.99 -4.85
N THR A 79 15.94 -2.54 -4.06
CA THR A 79 16.18 -1.71 -2.88
C THR A 79 16.91 -2.48 -1.78
N TRP A 80 16.59 -3.76 -1.58
CA TRP A 80 17.28 -4.61 -0.60
C TRP A 80 18.73 -4.85 -0.99
N MET A 81 18.99 -5.20 -2.25
CA MET A 81 20.36 -5.40 -2.73
C MET A 81 21.19 -4.13 -2.57
N TYR A 82 20.64 -2.97 -2.93
CA TYR A 82 21.27 -1.67 -2.68
C TYR A 82 21.54 -1.43 -1.18
N ALA A 83 20.58 -1.76 -0.30
CA ALA A 83 20.75 -1.62 1.15
C ALA A 83 21.84 -2.55 1.70
N TYR A 84 21.93 -3.77 1.19
CA TYR A 84 22.94 -4.75 1.60
C TYR A 84 24.34 -4.31 1.19
N THR A 85 24.53 -3.85 -0.06
CA THR A 85 25.86 -3.48 -0.58
C THR A 85 26.38 -2.16 -0.04
N THR A 86 25.50 -1.18 0.14
CA THR A 86 25.89 0.22 0.42
C THR A 86 25.68 0.59 1.89
N ALA A 87 24.88 -0.19 2.62
CA ALA A 87 24.36 0.18 3.92
C ALA A 87 24.31 -1.01 4.92
N PRO A 88 25.37 -1.83 5.08
CA PRO A 88 25.38 -2.83 6.14
C PRO A 88 25.29 -2.12 7.49
N MET A 89 24.24 -2.39 8.26
CA MET A 89 24.16 -1.92 9.65
C MET A 89 25.15 -2.72 10.50
N VAL A 90 26.44 -2.41 10.37
CA VAL A 90 27.50 -2.99 11.19
C VAL A 90 27.31 -2.50 12.62
N SER A 91 27.26 -3.46 13.55
CA SER A 91 27.26 -3.22 14.99
C SER A 91 28.64 -2.72 15.39
N GLU A 92 28.84 -1.42 15.50
CA GLU A 92 30.08 -0.89 16.07
C GLU A 92 29.90 -0.65 17.59
N PRO A 93 30.66 -1.33 18.46
CA PRO A 93 30.59 -1.20 19.93
C PRO A 93 31.22 0.10 20.48
N PHE A 94 31.15 1.22 19.74
CA PHE A 94 31.88 2.47 20.06
C PHE A 94 31.13 3.49 20.94
N LEU A 95 30.07 3.09 21.63
CA LEU A 95 29.40 3.95 22.63
C LEU A 95 30.30 4.26 23.85
N TYR A 96 31.36 3.49 24.11
CA TYR A 96 32.28 3.72 25.24
C TYR A 96 33.49 4.63 24.91
N SER A 97 34.03 4.61 23.68
CA SER A 97 35.16 5.49 23.33
C SER A 97 34.75 6.96 23.16
N SER A 98 33.48 7.20 22.82
CA SER A 98 32.93 8.52 22.51
C SER A 98 32.85 9.44 23.75
N ILE A 99 32.74 8.87 24.94
CA ILE A 99 32.74 9.60 26.22
C ILE A 99 34.16 10.08 26.57
N ALA A 100 35.18 9.26 26.31
CA ALA A 100 36.58 9.60 26.55
C ALA A 100 37.06 10.74 25.64
N SER A 101 36.65 10.75 24.37
CA SER A 101 37.01 11.83 23.42
C SER A 101 36.29 13.15 23.71
N TYR A 102 35.12 13.11 24.35
CA TYR A 102 34.37 14.32 24.76
C TYR A 102 35.07 15.06 25.91
N LEU A 103 35.81 14.33 26.75
CA LEU A 103 36.61 14.90 27.84
C LEU A 103 37.94 15.53 27.34
N THR A 104 38.39 15.22 26.12
CA THR A 104 39.69 15.69 25.59
C THR A 104 39.59 16.81 24.54
N GLY A 105 38.43 17.48 24.39
CA GLY A 105 38.36 18.82 23.79
C GLY A 105 38.78 18.95 22.31
N GLY A 106 38.33 18.06 21.42
CA GLY A 106 38.62 18.15 19.97
C GLY A 106 37.53 18.89 19.17
N SER A 107 37.81 20.10 18.68
CA SER A 107 36.89 20.94 17.89
C SER A 107 36.73 20.57 16.41
N HIS A 108 37.54 19.63 15.88
CA HIS A 108 37.42 19.10 14.51
C HIS A 108 36.39 17.96 14.33
N ILE A 109 35.73 17.53 15.41
CA ILE A 109 34.84 16.36 15.45
C ILE A 109 33.42 16.67 14.92
N LEU A 110 33.03 17.95 14.88
CA LEU A 110 31.65 18.38 14.56
C LEU A 110 31.28 18.22 13.07
N SER A 111 32.22 18.47 12.14
CA SER A 111 31.98 18.30 10.70
C SER A 111 31.92 16.82 10.30
N TRP A 112 32.78 16.00 10.90
CA TRP A 112 32.82 14.56 10.69
C TRP A 112 31.59 13.86 11.29
N HIS A 113 31.15 14.25 12.48
CA HIS A 113 29.87 13.80 13.05
C HIS A 113 28.66 14.22 12.19
N LYS A 114 28.68 15.41 11.57
CA LYS A 114 27.59 15.85 10.68
C LYS A 114 27.54 15.01 9.40
N SER A 115 28.68 14.73 8.78
CA SER A 115 28.77 13.84 7.60
C SER A 115 28.35 12.40 7.93
N ARG A 116 28.88 11.84 9.03
CA ARG A 116 28.54 10.48 9.50
C ARG A 116 27.08 10.35 9.94
N SER A 117 26.51 11.38 10.57
CA SER A 117 25.09 11.43 10.95
C SER A 117 24.17 11.43 9.73
N THR A 118 24.54 12.15 8.66
CA THR A 118 23.79 12.16 7.39
C THR A 118 23.81 10.77 6.73
N SER A 119 24.97 10.10 6.70
CA SER A 119 25.10 8.74 6.16
C SER A 119 24.27 7.71 6.96
N ILE A 120 24.32 7.73 8.30
CA ILE A 120 23.54 6.81 9.14
C ILE A 120 22.02 7.01 8.97
N LYS A 121 21.58 8.27 8.87
CA LYS A 121 20.17 8.58 8.60
C LYS A 121 19.72 8.02 7.25
N GLN A 122 20.55 8.13 6.22
CA GLN A 122 20.25 7.59 4.89
C GLN A 122 20.18 6.06 4.92
N ILE A 123 21.14 5.39 5.57
CA ILE A 123 21.12 3.92 5.80
C ILE A 123 19.80 3.49 6.46
N TYR A 124 19.41 4.16 7.55
CA TYR A 124 18.16 3.87 8.24
C TYR A 124 16.92 4.12 7.38
N MET A 125 16.92 5.18 6.55
CA MET A 125 15.82 5.47 5.63
C MET A 125 15.66 4.36 4.56
N VAL A 126 16.75 3.86 4.00
CA VAL A 126 16.73 2.77 3.01
C VAL A 126 16.19 1.48 3.63
N TRP A 127 16.71 1.05 4.79
CA TRP A 127 16.22 -0.15 5.47
C TRP A 127 14.76 -0.04 5.91
N ARG A 128 14.31 1.16 6.28
CA ARG A 128 12.89 1.42 6.54
C ARG A 128 12.03 1.27 5.28
N SER A 129 12.51 1.72 4.12
CA SER A 129 11.83 1.52 2.84
C SER A 129 11.81 0.05 2.42
N VAL A 130 12.89 -0.71 2.65
CA VAL A 130 12.89 -2.18 2.48
C VAL A 130 11.80 -2.83 3.33
N PHE A 131 11.71 -2.45 4.61
CA PHE A 131 10.69 -3.00 5.51
C PHE A 131 9.25 -2.64 5.09
N LEU A 132 9.02 -1.41 4.64
CA LEU A 132 7.72 -1.00 4.07
C LEU A 132 7.36 -1.81 2.82
N LEU A 133 8.31 -2.02 1.91
CA LEU A 133 8.12 -2.82 0.71
C LEU A 133 7.86 -4.30 1.04
N LEU A 134 8.52 -4.85 2.08
CA LEU A 134 8.24 -6.21 2.55
C LEU A 134 6.79 -6.34 3.06
N LEU A 135 6.31 -5.39 3.87
CA LEU A 135 4.92 -5.38 4.31
C LEU A 135 3.95 -5.25 3.13
N MET A 136 4.27 -4.38 2.16
CA MET A 136 3.48 -4.23 0.94
C MET A 136 3.46 -5.52 0.11
N GLU A 137 4.59 -6.22 -0.01
CA GLU A 137 4.72 -7.51 -0.70
C GLU A 137 3.79 -8.57 -0.06
N VAL A 138 3.83 -8.68 1.27
CA VAL A 138 2.93 -9.56 2.04
C VAL A 138 1.45 -9.23 1.78
N GLN A 139 1.11 -7.94 1.70
CA GLN A 139 -0.25 -7.50 1.38
C GLN A 139 -0.66 -7.93 -0.03
N VAL A 140 0.15 -7.63 -1.05
CA VAL A 140 -0.21 -7.88 -2.46
C VAL A 140 -0.21 -9.37 -2.80
N LEU A 141 0.69 -10.17 -2.22
CA LEU A 141 0.71 -11.62 -2.38
C LEU A 141 -0.57 -12.26 -1.81
N ARG A 142 -0.97 -11.88 -0.60
CA ARG A 142 -2.24 -12.36 -0.03
C ARG A 142 -3.42 -11.93 -0.90
N ARG A 143 -3.46 -10.68 -1.35
CA ARG A 143 -4.58 -10.19 -2.18
C ARG A 143 -4.64 -10.88 -3.54
N LEU A 144 -3.50 -11.25 -4.13
CA LEU A 144 -3.44 -12.11 -5.31
C LEU A 144 -4.03 -13.48 -5.01
N PHE A 145 -3.60 -14.11 -3.91
CA PHE A 145 -4.12 -15.41 -3.48
C PHE A 145 -5.63 -15.37 -3.27
N GLU A 146 -6.16 -14.40 -2.51
CA GLU A 146 -7.60 -14.22 -2.30
C GLU A 146 -8.35 -14.03 -3.62
N THR A 147 -7.76 -13.31 -4.57
CA THR A 147 -8.39 -13.07 -5.88
C THR A 147 -8.49 -14.31 -6.74
N ILE A 148 -7.54 -15.24 -6.61
CA ILE A 148 -7.53 -16.49 -7.36
C ILE A 148 -8.42 -17.54 -6.69
N TYR A 149 -8.38 -17.64 -5.37
CA TYR A 149 -8.93 -18.79 -4.63
C TYR A 149 -10.16 -18.47 -3.78
N VAL A 150 -10.38 -17.22 -3.38
CA VAL A 150 -11.49 -16.83 -2.47
C VAL A 150 -12.58 -16.07 -3.23
N PHE A 151 -12.23 -15.23 -4.19
CA PHE A 151 -13.20 -14.41 -4.91
C PHE A 151 -13.75 -15.09 -6.17
N ASN A 152 -14.96 -15.61 -6.06
CA ASN A 152 -15.75 -16.05 -7.21
C ASN A 152 -16.46 -14.86 -7.86
N TYR A 153 -15.89 -14.28 -8.93
CA TYR A 153 -16.50 -13.17 -9.65
C TYR A 153 -17.66 -13.64 -10.53
N SER A 154 -18.85 -13.04 -10.35
CA SER A 154 -19.98 -13.29 -11.26
C SER A 154 -19.60 -12.89 -12.71
N PRO A 155 -19.92 -13.71 -13.72
CA PRO A 155 -19.61 -13.43 -15.12
C PRO A 155 -20.31 -12.17 -15.65
N SER A 156 -21.41 -11.77 -15.02
CA SER A 156 -22.16 -10.55 -15.33
C SER A 156 -21.53 -9.29 -14.71
N ALA A 157 -20.65 -9.45 -13.72
CA ALA A 157 -20.07 -8.33 -12.99
C ALA A 157 -19.06 -7.57 -13.85
N ARG A 158 -19.29 -6.27 -14.00
CA ARG A 158 -18.53 -5.38 -14.90
C ARG A 158 -17.97 -4.18 -14.15
N MET A 159 -16.94 -3.57 -14.70
CA MET A 159 -16.25 -2.40 -14.14
C MET A 159 -15.84 -1.45 -15.27
N HIS A 160 -15.92 -0.14 -15.02
CA HIS A 160 -15.57 0.87 -16.02
C HIS A 160 -14.06 0.87 -16.36
N ILE A 161 -13.70 1.11 -17.63
CA ILE A 161 -12.30 1.12 -18.09
C ILE A 161 -11.43 2.16 -17.37
N PHE A 162 -11.95 3.36 -17.13
CA PHE A 162 -11.23 4.37 -16.32
C PHE A 162 -10.95 3.88 -14.89
N GLY A 163 -11.92 3.20 -14.28
CA GLY A 163 -11.69 2.55 -12.99
C GLY A 163 -10.58 1.51 -13.05
N TYR A 164 -10.47 0.79 -14.18
CA TYR A 164 -9.41 -0.21 -14.41
C TYR A 164 -8.03 0.43 -14.51
N LEU A 165 -7.92 1.51 -15.30
CA LEU A 165 -6.67 2.26 -15.43
C LEU A 165 -6.23 2.92 -14.12
N ILE A 166 -7.18 3.50 -13.37
CA ILE A 166 -6.91 4.07 -12.04
C ILE A 166 -6.45 2.97 -11.07
N GLY A 167 -7.05 1.77 -11.15
CA GLY A 167 -6.61 0.61 -10.38
C GLY A 167 -5.18 0.22 -10.68
N LEU A 168 -4.81 0.04 -11.95
CA LEU A 168 -3.43 -0.25 -12.35
C LEU A 168 -2.45 0.83 -11.89
N PHE A 169 -2.81 2.10 -12.07
CA PHE A 169 -1.99 3.21 -11.60
C PHE A 169 -1.73 3.12 -10.08
N PHE A 170 -2.77 2.86 -9.28
CA PHE A 170 -2.65 2.72 -7.83
C PHE A 170 -1.64 1.63 -7.43
N TYR A 171 -1.72 0.45 -8.04
CA TYR A 171 -0.83 -0.68 -7.70
C TYR A 171 0.62 -0.46 -8.15
N MET A 172 0.87 0.40 -9.13
CA MET A 172 2.23 0.83 -9.50
C MET A 172 2.73 1.94 -8.57
N ALA A 173 1.89 2.94 -8.28
CA ALA A 173 2.26 4.13 -7.54
C ALA A 173 2.39 3.90 -6.03
N ALA A 174 1.61 2.98 -5.44
CA ALA A 174 1.61 2.74 -4.01
C ALA A 174 2.95 2.17 -3.51
N PRO A 175 3.50 1.05 -4.05
CA PRO A 175 4.83 0.57 -3.68
C PRO A 175 5.92 1.61 -3.95
N LEU A 176 5.82 2.33 -5.08
CA LEU A 176 6.76 3.39 -5.44
C LEU A 176 6.80 4.52 -4.40
N SER A 177 5.65 4.85 -3.82
CA SER A 177 5.53 5.88 -2.77
C SER A 177 6.20 5.47 -1.46
N LEU A 178 6.39 4.17 -1.22
CA LEU A 178 7.03 3.66 0.01
C LEU A 178 8.57 3.73 -0.05
N CYS A 179 9.14 3.74 -1.25
CA CYS A 179 10.57 3.83 -1.48
C CYS A 179 11.02 5.10 -2.22
N CYS A 180 10.12 6.06 -2.48
CA CYS A 180 10.39 7.18 -3.40
C CYS A 180 11.63 8.01 -3.06
N ASN A 181 12.01 8.09 -1.79
CA ASN A 181 13.17 8.86 -1.33
C ASN A 181 14.52 8.17 -1.60
N CYS A 182 14.54 6.88 -1.95
CA CYS A 182 15.76 6.12 -2.26
C CYS A 182 15.79 5.57 -3.70
N ILE A 183 14.72 5.81 -4.48
CA ILE A 183 14.63 5.36 -5.88
C ILE A 183 15.80 5.85 -6.75
N PRO A 184 16.21 7.13 -6.72
CA PRO A 184 17.28 7.62 -7.60
C PRO A 184 18.58 6.86 -7.38
N GLU A 185 18.97 6.65 -6.12
CA GLU A 185 20.20 5.96 -5.77
C GLU A 185 20.09 4.45 -6.08
N VAL A 186 18.93 3.84 -5.83
CA VAL A 186 18.65 2.44 -6.20
C VAL A 186 18.66 2.26 -7.72
N TYR A 187 18.15 3.24 -8.48
CA TYR A 187 18.12 3.21 -9.94
C TYR A 187 19.53 3.33 -10.50
N GLU A 188 20.34 4.28 -10.01
CA GLU A 188 21.74 4.43 -10.40
C GLU A 188 22.55 3.16 -10.08
N PHE A 189 22.34 2.59 -8.89
CA PHE A 189 22.92 1.30 -8.51
C PHE A 189 22.52 0.17 -9.47
N ALA A 190 21.24 0.05 -9.82
CA ALA A 190 20.76 -0.98 -10.71
C ALA A 190 21.33 -0.83 -12.14
N VAL A 191 21.35 0.39 -12.69
CA VAL A 191 21.91 0.66 -14.03
C VAL A 191 23.41 0.37 -14.06
N ASN A 192 24.15 0.80 -13.04
CA ASN A 192 25.58 0.54 -12.94
C ASN A 192 25.88 -0.96 -12.79
N GLY A 193 25.08 -1.69 -11.99
CA GLY A 193 25.21 -3.15 -11.87
C GLY A 193 24.94 -3.89 -13.18
N VAL A 194 23.94 -3.46 -13.96
CA VAL A 194 23.66 -4.02 -15.29
C VAL A 194 24.79 -3.69 -16.27
N ALA A 195 25.31 -2.46 -16.26
CA ALA A 195 26.43 -2.06 -17.11
C ALA A 195 27.69 -2.85 -16.79
N GLU A 196 28.02 -3.04 -15.49
CA GLU A 196 29.15 -3.85 -15.06
C GLU A 196 28.98 -5.31 -15.49
N PHE A 197 27.78 -5.89 -15.34
CA PHE A 197 27.48 -7.23 -15.81
C PHE A 197 27.70 -7.39 -17.32
N ILE A 198 27.28 -6.40 -18.11
CA ILE A 198 27.47 -6.39 -19.57
C ILE A 198 28.97 -6.29 -19.93
N VAL A 199 29.74 -5.47 -19.22
CA VAL A 199 31.17 -5.22 -19.53
C VAL A 199 32.08 -6.35 -19.04
N ARG A 200 31.94 -6.81 -17.79
CA ARG A 200 32.79 -7.86 -17.20
C ARG A 200 32.37 -9.28 -17.58
N GLY A 201 31.09 -9.49 -17.87
CA GLY A 201 30.53 -10.81 -18.13
C GLY A 201 30.46 -11.70 -16.88
N LYS A 202 29.64 -12.76 -16.96
CA LYS A 202 29.31 -13.66 -15.82
C LYS A 202 30.52 -14.31 -15.15
N SER A 203 31.61 -14.57 -15.87
CA SER A 203 32.78 -15.31 -15.39
C SER A 203 33.77 -14.49 -14.56
N GLN A 204 33.62 -13.17 -14.51
CA GLN A 204 34.52 -12.27 -13.78
C GLN A 204 33.83 -11.54 -12.62
N MET A 205 32.57 -11.87 -12.31
CA MET A 205 31.91 -11.30 -11.14
C MET A 205 32.48 -11.89 -9.85
N PRO A 206 32.77 -11.04 -8.84
CA PRO A 206 33.21 -11.53 -7.54
C PRO A 206 32.15 -12.47 -6.96
N ALA A 207 32.60 -13.59 -6.38
CA ALA A 207 31.71 -14.48 -5.65
C ALA A 207 31.10 -13.70 -4.47
N VAL A 208 29.78 -13.56 -4.47
CA VAL A 208 29.06 -12.95 -3.35
C VAL A 208 28.97 -13.99 -2.25
N GLU A 209 29.83 -13.89 -1.25
CA GLU A 209 29.64 -14.63 0.00
C GLU A 209 28.35 -14.10 0.65
N PHE A 210 27.36 -14.98 0.76
CA PHE A 210 26.03 -14.62 1.23
C PHE A 210 25.84 -15.12 2.66
N ASP A 211 25.83 -14.20 3.63
CA ASP A 211 25.45 -14.49 5.01
C ASP A 211 23.98 -14.11 5.24
N TRP A 212 23.16 -15.11 5.55
CA TRP A 212 21.75 -14.94 5.89
C TRP A 212 21.53 -13.99 7.06
N TRP A 213 22.41 -14.00 8.07
CA TRP A 213 22.24 -13.17 9.25
C TRP A 213 22.52 -11.70 8.93
N GLU A 214 23.62 -11.41 8.22
CA GLU A 214 23.93 -10.03 7.80
C GLU A 214 22.87 -9.45 6.86
N PHE A 215 22.23 -10.31 6.06
CA PHE A 215 21.16 -9.92 5.15
C PHE A 215 19.87 -9.46 5.87
N VAL A 216 19.56 -10.00 7.05
CA VAL A 216 18.30 -9.72 7.79
C VAL A 216 18.48 -8.90 9.06
N ASN A 217 19.66 -8.94 9.69
CA ASN A 217 19.97 -8.26 10.95
C ASN A 217 19.61 -6.75 10.96
N PRO A 218 19.83 -5.98 9.86
CA PRO A 218 19.44 -4.58 9.81
C PRO A 218 17.94 -4.32 10.00
N LEU A 219 17.06 -5.27 9.61
CA LEU A 219 15.61 -5.15 9.84
C LEU A 219 15.26 -5.28 11.32
N VAL A 220 15.95 -6.15 12.06
CA VAL A 220 15.76 -6.33 13.51
C VAL A 220 16.20 -5.08 14.27
N LYS A 221 17.20 -4.37 13.75
CA LYS A 221 17.72 -3.10 14.30
C LYS A 221 16.82 -1.90 14.04
N LEU A 222 15.71 -2.06 13.32
CA LEU A 222 14.72 -0.99 13.16
C LEU A 222 14.09 -0.61 14.51
N GLY A 223 13.66 0.65 14.62
CA GLY A 223 13.12 1.20 15.86
C GLY A 223 11.77 0.59 16.25
N TRP A 224 11.40 0.74 17.51
CA TRP A 224 10.13 0.26 18.08
C TRP A 224 8.88 0.72 17.30
N ARG A 225 8.93 1.91 16.68
CA ARG A 225 7.85 2.44 15.83
C ARG A 225 7.54 1.52 14.64
N GLN A 226 8.58 0.96 14.01
CA GLN A 226 8.41 0.05 12.87
C GLN A 226 7.70 -1.24 13.31
N TRP A 227 8.07 -1.79 14.45
CA TRP A 227 7.46 -3.00 14.99
C TRP A 227 6.02 -2.79 15.48
N ILE A 228 5.72 -1.65 16.13
CA ILE A 228 4.33 -1.28 16.44
C ILE A 228 3.52 -1.13 15.16
N GLY A 229 4.07 -0.45 14.16
CA GLY A 229 3.44 -0.35 12.85
C GLY A 229 3.18 -1.74 12.24
N ALA A 230 4.14 -2.65 12.27
CA ALA A 230 3.96 -4.02 11.79
C ALA A 230 2.86 -4.78 12.58
N ALA A 231 2.77 -4.60 13.89
CA ALA A 231 1.69 -5.20 14.68
C ALA A 231 0.30 -4.68 14.26
N ILE A 232 0.16 -3.37 14.06
CA ILE A 232 -1.08 -2.75 13.56
C ILE A 232 -1.39 -3.24 12.14
N PHE A 233 -0.36 -3.37 11.30
CA PHE A 233 -0.48 -3.90 9.94
C PHE A 233 -1.08 -5.31 9.97
N PHE A 234 -0.49 -6.24 10.74
CA PHE A 234 -0.97 -7.61 10.81
C PHE A 234 -2.35 -7.72 11.45
N TRP A 235 -2.67 -6.86 12.42
CA TRP A 235 -4.02 -6.77 12.98
C TRP A 235 -5.07 -6.43 11.90
N GLY A 236 -4.85 -5.35 11.15
CA GLY A 236 -5.72 -4.98 10.02
C GLY A 236 -5.75 -6.04 8.93
N TRP A 237 -4.61 -6.65 8.62
CA TRP A 237 -4.46 -7.70 7.62
C TRP A 237 -5.31 -8.94 7.94
N VAL A 238 -5.30 -9.40 9.21
CA VAL A 238 -6.10 -10.56 9.66
C VAL A 238 -7.60 -10.26 9.55
N HIS A 239 -8.06 -9.11 10.03
CA HIS A 239 -9.47 -8.72 9.93
C HIS A 239 -9.93 -8.57 8.48
N GLN A 240 -9.06 -8.00 7.62
CA GLN A 240 -9.35 -7.89 6.21
C GLN A 240 -9.51 -9.28 5.57
N GLN A 241 -8.61 -10.22 5.87
CA GLN A 241 -8.67 -11.59 5.36
C GLN A 241 -9.95 -12.31 5.80
N ARG A 242 -10.31 -12.20 7.08
CA ARG A 242 -11.55 -12.78 7.61
C ARG A 242 -12.78 -12.21 6.91
N CYS A 243 -12.83 -10.89 6.73
CA CYS A 243 -13.94 -10.25 6.01
C CYS A 243 -14.04 -10.71 4.56
N HIS A 244 -12.92 -10.91 3.85
CA HIS A 244 -12.93 -11.44 2.49
C HIS A 244 -13.35 -12.91 2.45
N ALA A 245 -12.91 -13.74 3.39
CA ALA A 245 -13.34 -15.13 3.50
C ALA A 245 -14.86 -15.23 3.73
N ILE A 246 -15.42 -14.39 4.61
CA ILE A 246 -16.87 -14.29 4.81
C ILE A 246 -17.56 -13.93 3.48
N LEU A 247 -17.13 -12.86 2.81
CA LEU A 247 -17.71 -12.44 1.53
C LEU A 247 -17.58 -13.48 0.41
N GLY A 248 -16.48 -14.25 0.40
CA GLY A 248 -16.27 -15.36 -0.52
C GLY A 248 -17.24 -16.52 -0.26
N SER A 249 -17.33 -16.97 0.99
CA SER A 249 -18.21 -18.08 1.39
C SER A 249 -19.69 -17.83 1.10
N LEU A 250 -20.15 -16.57 1.17
CA LEU A 250 -21.52 -16.20 0.83
C LEU A 250 -21.88 -16.47 -0.64
N ARG A 251 -20.89 -16.59 -1.53
CA ARG A 251 -21.11 -16.88 -2.95
C ARG A 251 -21.08 -18.38 -3.26
N ASP A 252 -20.37 -19.17 -2.48
CA ASP A 252 -20.26 -20.62 -2.69
C ASP A 252 -21.56 -21.36 -2.36
N HIS A 253 -22.42 -20.75 -1.54
CA HIS A 253 -23.69 -21.31 -1.10
C HIS A 253 -24.90 -20.78 -1.90
N MET A 254 -24.69 -20.12 -3.04
CA MET A 254 -25.77 -19.53 -3.84
C MET A 254 -26.16 -20.41 -5.03
N GLU A 255 -27.45 -20.78 -5.10
CA GLU A 255 -28.03 -21.46 -6.27
C GLU A 255 -28.23 -20.50 -7.46
N GLN A 256 -28.44 -19.20 -7.20
CA GLN A 256 -28.59 -18.15 -8.21
C GLN A 256 -27.44 -17.14 -8.19
N VAL A 257 -26.86 -16.88 -9.37
CA VAL A 257 -25.63 -16.07 -9.56
C VAL A 257 -25.79 -14.58 -9.17
N ASP A 258 -27.02 -14.07 -9.08
CA ASP A 258 -27.32 -12.64 -8.84
C ASP A 258 -28.05 -12.37 -7.52
N GLU A 259 -28.22 -13.37 -6.67
CA GLU A 259 -28.77 -13.18 -5.33
C GLU A 259 -27.70 -12.61 -4.39
N TYR A 260 -28.11 -11.74 -3.45
CA TYR A 260 -27.20 -11.13 -2.49
C TYR A 260 -27.69 -11.38 -1.08
N VAL A 261 -26.74 -11.66 -0.18
CA VAL A 261 -26.99 -11.91 1.24
C VAL A 261 -26.30 -10.85 2.08
N ILE A 262 -26.89 -10.53 3.23
CA ILE A 262 -26.31 -9.61 4.22
C ILE A 262 -25.16 -10.35 4.94
N PRO A 263 -23.92 -9.82 4.89
CA PRO A 263 -22.79 -10.46 5.57
C PRO A 263 -22.88 -10.33 7.09
N HIS A 264 -22.47 -11.37 7.80
CA HIS A 264 -22.43 -11.45 9.26
C HIS A 264 -21.08 -12.00 9.74
N GLY A 265 -20.69 -11.65 10.97
CA GLY A 265 -19.42 -12.05 11.59
C GLY A 265 -18.29 -11.02 11.46
N ASP A 266 -17.30 -11.14 12.34
CA ASP A 266 -16.22 -10.16 12.52
C ASP A 266 -16.78 -8.72 12.63
N TRP A 267 -16.13 -7.72 12.04
CA TRP A 267 -16.57 -6.33 12.05
C TRP A 267 -17.82 -6.03 11.21
N PHE A 268 -18.41 -7.01 10.50
CA PHE A 268 -19.68 -6.78 9.79
C PHE A 268 -20.84 -6.47 10.74
N GLU A 269 -20.75 -6.85 12.02
CA GLU A 269 -21.79 -6.50 13.00
C GLU A 269 -21.78 -5.02 13.41
N ILE A 270 -20.71 -4.30 13.08
CA ILE A 270 -20.51 -2.89 13.46
C ILE A 270 -20.63 -1.97 12.26
N VAL A 271 -20.00 -2.33 11.14
CA VAL A 271 -19.93 -1.50 9.93
C VAL A 271 -20.31 -2.31 8.69
N SER A 272 -20.75 -1.62 7.65
CA SER A 272 -21.25 -2.24 6.42
C SER A 272 -20.14 -2.78 5.52
N SER A 273 -18.99 -2.09 5.52
CA SER A 273 -17.81 -2.44 4.73
C SER A 273 -16.54 -2.56 5.59
N PRO A 274 -16.48 -3.54 6.51
CA PRO A 274 -15.36 -3.70 7.43
C PRO A 274 -14.03 -4.05 6.75
N HIS A 275 -14.08 -4.73 5.60
CA HIS A 275 -12.89 -5.01 4.79
C HIS A 275 -12.21 -3.74 4.28
N TYR A 276 -12.97 -2.66 4.04
CA TYR A 276 -12.43 -1.34 3.69
C TYR A 276 -11.85 -0.65 4.93
N LEU A 277 -12.52 -0.74 6.09
CA LEU A 277 -11.96 -0.24 7.35
C LEU A 277 -10.63 -0.93 7.68
N ALA A 278 -10.56 -2.25 7.54
CA ALA A 278 -9.36 -3.04 7.77
C ALA A 278 -8.22 -2.64 6.81
N GLU A 279 -8.55 -2.35 5.55
CA GLU A 279 -7.58 -1.81 4.59
C GLU A 279 -7.07 -0.42 4.99
N ILE A 280 -7.94 0.46 5.50
CA ILE A 280 -7.52 1.76 6.08
C ILE A 280 -6.54 1.53 7.23
N VAL A 281 -6.78 0.56 8.12
CA VAL A 281 -5.85 0.22 9.21
C VAL A 281 -4.49 -0.26 8.67
N VAL A 282 -4.48 -1.09 7.62
CA VAL A 282 -3.26 -1.56 6.95
C VAL A 282 -2.45 -0.40 6.35
N TYR A 283 -3.09 0.61 5.75
CA TYR A 283 -2.34 1.76 5.21
C TYR A 283 -1.96 2.77 6.31
N ALA A 284 -2.77 2.92 7.36
CA ALA A 284 -2.42 3.74 8.53
C ALA A 284 -1.15 3.19 9.21
N SER A 285 -1.00 1.87 9.28
CA SER A 285 0.22 1.28 9.82
C SER A 285 1.45 1.58 8.98
N LEU A 286 1.35 1.68 7.64
CA LEU A 286 2.48 2.09 6.80
C LEU A 286 2.93 3.53 7.09
N VAL A 287 2.01 4.43 7.46
CA VAL A 287 2.36 5.78 7.95
C VAL A 287 3.13 5.71 9.27
N VAL A 288 2.74 4.81 10.18
CA VAL A 288 3.45 4.60 11.46
C VAL A 288 4.85 4.02 11.21
N VAL A 289 4.97 3.00 10.36
CA VAL A 289 6.25 2.36 10.00
C VAL A 289 7.21 3.37 9.36
N SER A 290 6.71 4.27 8.50
CA SER A 290 7.51 5.33 7.88
C SER A 290 7.97 6.41 8.87
N GLY A 291 7.44 6.41 10.09
CA GLY A 291 7.74 7.41 11.12
C GLY A 291 6.92 8.70 10.99
N GLY A 292 5.95 8.77 10.08
CA GLY A 292 4.95 9.84 10.00
C GLY A 292 5.43 11.17 9.40
N ALA A 293 6.68 11.27 8.95
CA ALA A 293 7.23 12.51 8.38
C ALA A 293 7.13 12.58 6.84
N ASP A 294 6.85 11.47 6.17
CA ASP A 294 6.84 11.41 4.71
C ASP A 294 5.48 11.86 4.14
N LEU A 295 5.47 13.04 3.52
CA LEU A 295 4.28 13.59 2.86
C LEU A 295 3.74 12.68 1.75
N THR A 296 4.59 11.97 1.02
CA THR A 296 4.14 11.11 -0.07
C THR A 296 3.32 9.94 0.47
N ILE A 297 3.73 9.37 1.60
CA ILE A 297 3.01 8.27 2.27
C ILE A 297 1.70 8.78 2.89
N TRP A 298 1.69 10.00 3.43
CA TRP A 298 0.45 10.65 3.86
C TRP A 298 -0.55 10.89 2.72
N LEU A 299 -0.07 11.31 1.55
CA LEU A 299 -0.92 11.49 0.37
C LEU A 299 -1.47 10.16 -0.16
N LEU A 300 -0.66 9.11 -0.18
CA LEU A 300 -1.13 7.75 -0.46
C LEU A 300 -2.22 7.33 0.54
N PHE A 301 -1.98 7.53 1.85
CA PHE A 301 -2.96 7.20 2.88
C PHE A 301 -4.26 8.00 2.72
N ALA A 302 -4.17 9.31 2.45
CA ALA A 302 -5.33 10.16 2.22
C ALA A 302 -6.15 9.70 1.01
N PHE A 303 -5.49 9.31 -0.08
CA PHE A 303 -6.16 8.71 -1.24
C PHE A 303 -6.91 7.43 -0.87
N VAL A 304 -6.25 6.50 -0.14
CA VAL A 304 -6.85 5.25 0.31
C VAL A 304 -8.08 5.50 1.17
N VAL A 305 -7.98 6.38 2.17
CA VAL A 305 -9.11 6.75 3.03
C VAL A 305 -10.25 7.36 2.21
N ALA A 306 -9.98 8.36 1.38
CA ALA A 306 -11.01 9.02 0.58
C ALA A 306 -11.73 8.03 -0.34
N ASN A 307 -10.98 7.21 -1.07
CA ASN A 307 -11.53 6.23 -2.01
C ASN A 307 -12.36 5.15 -1.30
N LEU A 308 -11.86 4.60 -0.20
CA LEU A 308 -12.53 3.53 0.54
C LEU A 308 -13.75 4.01 1.31
N VAL A 309 -13.70 5.20 1.91
CA VAL A 309 -14.86 5.82 2.56
C VAL A 309 -15.96 6.12 1.55
N PHE A 310 -15.59 6.68 0.38
CA PHE A 310 -16.55 6.92 -0.70
C PHE A 310 -17.19 5.60 -1.20
N ALA A 311 -16.38 4.57 -1.42
CA ALA A 311 -16.88 3.25 -1.85
C ALA A 311 -17.76 2.59 -0.77
N ALA A 312 -17.43 2.74 0.51
CA ALA A 312 -18.25 2.24 1.61
C ALA A 312 -19.60 2.94 1.67
N ALA A 313 -19.64 4.26 1.49
CA ALA A 313 -20.89 5.02 1.49
C ALA A 313 -21.84 4.57 0.38
N GLU A 314 -21.32 4.34 -0.83
CA GLU A 314 -22.12 3.82 -1.94
C GLU A 314 -22.59 2.37 -1.68
N THR A 315 -21.74 1.55 -1.05
CA THR A 315 -22.09 0.16 -0.68
C THR A 315 -23.19 0.12 0.38
N HIS A 316 -23.09 0.96 1.42
CA HIS A 316 -24.10 1.07 2.47
C HIS A 316 -25.44 1.55 1.92
N ARG A 317 -25.44 2.59 1.06
CA ARG A 317 -26.66 3.06 0.38
C ARG A 317 -27.29 1.99 -0.49
N TRP A 318 -26.47 1.17 -1.15
CA TRP A 318 -26.98 0.05 -1.94
C TRP A 318 -27.64 -1.02 -1.05
N TYR A 319 -27.03 -1.38 0.09
CA TYR A 319 -27.63 -2.31 1.04
C TYR A 319 -28.99 -1.83 1.56
N LEU A 320 -29.10 -0.57 1.98
CA LEU A 320 -30.34 0.03 2.47
C LEU A 320 -31.47 0.05 1.43
N ARG A 321 -31.14 0.18 0.14
CA ARG A 321 -32.14 0.14 -0.94
C ARG A 321 -32.53 -1.29 -1.36
N LYS A 322 -31.64 -2.25 -1.14
CA LYS A 322 -31.80 -3.63 -1.62
C LYS A 322 -32.48 -4.53 -0.60
N PHE A 323 -32.25 -4.29 0.70
CA PHE A 323 -32.76 -5.12 1.77
C PHE A 323 -33.62 -4.29 2.74
N ASP A 324 -34.91 -4.61 2.81
CA ASP A 324 -35.83 -3.97 3.75
C ASP A 324 -35.45 -4.29 5.21
N ASN A 325 -34.88 -5.48 5.46
CA ASN A 325 -34.45 -5.95 6.78
C ASN A 325 -32.96 -5.69 7.08
N TYR A 326 -32.33 -4.68 6.45
CA TYR A 326 -30.92 -4.37 6.73
C TYR A 326 -30.74 -3.84 8.16
N PRO A 327 -29.73 -4.29 8.93
CA PRO A 327 -29.54 -3.85 10.31
C PRO A 327 -29.30 -2.33 10.41
N SER A 328 -30.18 -1.64 11.14
CA SER A 328 -30.15 -0.18 11.29
C SER A 328 -29.03 0.34 12.20
N ASN A 329 -28.44 -0.54 13.01
CA ASN A 329 -27.33 -0.24 13.91
C ASN A 329 -25.96 -0.23 13.21
N ARG A 330 -25.86 -0.71 11.96
CA ARG A 330 -24.60 -0.74 11.22
C ARG A 330 -24.24 0.62 10.67
N LEU A 331 -23.01 1.05 10.93
CA LEU A 331 -22.44 2.27 10.38
C LEU A 331 -21.85 2.02 8.98
N VAL A 332 -21.43 3.08 8.29
CA VAL A 332 -20.88 2.98 6.94
C VAL A 332 -19.50 2.33 6.97
N ILE A 333 -18.55 2.89 7.72
CA ILE A 333 -17.15 2.44 7.71
C ILE A 333 -16.35 2.79 8.97
N ILE A 334 -16.51 3.96 9.58
CA ILE A 334 -15.80 4.35 10.81
C ILE A 334 -16.70 4.03 12.01
N PRO A 335 -16.32 3.07 12.86
CA PRO A 335 -17.09 2.75 14.05
C PRO A 335 -17.33 3.99 14.91
N PHE A 336 -18.56 4.15 15.37
CA PHE A 336 -19.03 5.22 16.26
C PHE A 336 -18.97 6.65 15.70
N ILE A 337 -18.63 6.84 14.41
CA ILE A 337 -18.57 8.18 13.78
C ILE A 337 -19.35 8.20 12.47
N TYR A 338 -19.10 7.27 11.55
CA TYR A 338 -19.64 7.32 10.19
C TYR A 338 -19.90 5.95 9.57
#